data_AF-A0A2V8NZR1-F1
#
_entry.id   AF-A0A2V8NZR1-F1
#
_cell.length_a   1.000
_cell.length_b   1.000
_cell.length_c   1.000
_cell.angle_alpha   90.00
_cell.angle_beta   90.00
_cell.angle_gamma   90.00
#
_symmetry.space_group_name_H-M   'P 1'
#
loop_
_entity.id
_entity.type
_entity.pdbx_description
1 polymer ?
#
loop_
_entity_poly.entity_id
_entity_poly.type
_entity_poly.pdbx_seq_one_letter_code
_entity_poly.pdbx_strand_id
1 'polypeptide(L)'
;MRKKRSHIVDDIHKTPDVSHIQNPDVSHEASDVNVRSIIIFAVGLFIFGVIVHILMLLMFNYMEKRAESNEAAHPRGPMAITQKEMLPPEPRLQLAPGFGVGLGEGKERINLQLKEPNAEYKELRKIWDDELQGKPDPGTGKTSMPIDEAMKKIVQDGQLRARTSAQGQQQIDIHGGMDMPSFMSSGRMGVKRDQ
;
A
#
# COMPACT_ATOMS: atom_id res chain seq x y z
N MET A 1 -28.60 71.33 -81.18
CA MET A 1 -29.20 70.34 -80.25
C MET A 1 -28.09 69.47 -79.66
N ARG A 2 -28.15 69.20 -78.36
CA ARG A 2 -27.05 68.85 -77.45
C ARG A 2 -26.75 67.34 -77.49
N LYS A 3 -25.53 66.92 -77.84
CA LYS A 3 -25.08 65.51 -77.76
C LYS A 3 -24.84 65.16 -76.28
N LYS A 4 -25.76 64.40 -75.66
CA LYS A 4 -25.59 63.86 -74.31
C LYS A 4 -24.43 62.87 -74.34
N ARG A 5 -23.31 63.20 -73.70
CA ARG A 5 -22.25 62.23 -73.38
C ARG A 5 -22.79 61.35 -72.25
N SER A 6 -23.02 60.07 -72.53
CA SER A 6 -23.24 59.07 -71.49
C SER A 6 -21.90 58.79 -70.82
N HIS A 7 -21.79 59.10 -69.53
CA HIS A 7 -20.69 58.65 -68.69
C HIS A 7 -20.70 57.12 -68.65
N ILE A 8 -19.70 56.48 -69.26
CA ILE A 8 -19.40 55.07 -69.05
C ILE A 8 -18.61 55.04 -67.75
N VAL A 9 -19.22 54.52 -66.69
CA VAL A 9 -18.53 54.22 -65.44
C VAL A 9 -18.02 52.79 -65.59
N ASP A 10 -16.74 52.65 -65.94
CA ASP A 10 -16.07 51.36 -65.96
C ASP A 10 -15.85 50.93 -64.51
N ASP A 11 -16.72 50.03 -64.04
CA ASP A 11 -16.66 49.44 -62.70
C ASP A 11 -15.49 48.44 -62.66
N ILE A 12 -14.33 48.93 -62.19
CA ILE A 12 -13.02 48.25 -62.19
C ILE A 12 -13.01 46.97 -61.31
N HIS A 13 -14.08 46.70 -60.56
CA HIS A 13 -14.19 45.57 -59.63
C HIS A 13 -14.94 44.35 -60.18
N LYS A 14 -15.37 44.37 -61.44
CA LYS A 14 -15.90 43.18 -62.10
C LYS A 14 -14.75 42.43 -62.74
N THR A 15 -14.30 41.35 -62.09
CA THR A 15 -13.45 40.37 -62.76
C THR A 15 -14.16 39.90 -64.02
N PRO A 16 -13.47 39.83 -65.18
CA PRO A 16 -14.07 39.32 -66.40
C PRO A 16 -14.65 37.92 -66.15
N ASP A 17 -15.87 37.69 -66.61
CA ASP A 17 -16.57 36.42 -66.44
C ASP A 17 -15.84 35.33 -67.23
N VAL A 18 -14.96 34.59 -66.56
CA VAL A 18 -14.15 33.52 -67.16
C VAL A 18 -14.86 32.17 -67.18
N SER A 19 -16.16 32.12 -66.87
CA SER A 19 -16.96 30.87 -66.91
C SER A 19 -16.98 30.22 -68.30
N HIS A 20 -16.69 31.01 -69.35
CA HIS A 20 -16.61 30.56 -70.74
C HIS A 20 -15.27 29.91 -71.11
N ILE A 21 -14.23 30.02 -70.27
CA ILE A 21 -12.93 29.36 -70.49
C ILE A 21 -13.01 27.96 -69.89
N GLN A 22 -13.73 27.06 -70.57
CA GLN A 22 -13.75 25.63 -70.23
C GLN A 22 -12.69 24.94 -71.08
N ASN A 23 -11.76 24.22 -70.45
CA ASN A 23 -10.83 23.38 -71.18
C ASN A 23 -11.54 22.05 -71.51
N PRO A 24 -11.93 21.79 -72.77
CA PRO A 24 -12.73 20.62 -73.14
C PRO A 24 -11.99 19.29 -72.92
N ASP A 25 -10.65 19.33 -72.82
CA ASP A 25 -9.79 18.18 -72.58
C ASP A 25 -9.56 17.88 -71.08
N VAL A 26 -10.12 18.68 -70.15
CA VAL A 26 -10.11 18.36 -68.72
C VAL A 26 -11.23 17.38 -68.44
N SER A 27 -10.95 16.11 -68.68
CA SER A 27 -11.74 15.02 -68.13
C SER A 27 -11.35 14.86 -66.66
N HIS A 28 -12.26 15.19 -65.75
CA HIS A 28 -12.08 14.81 -64.34
C HIS A 28 -12.18 13.29 -64.26
N GLU A 29 -11.06 12.63 -63.97
CA GLU A 29 -11.07 11.20 -63.67
C GLU A 29 -11.90 11.00 -62.40
N ALA A 30 -13.15 10.55 -62.56
CA ALA A 30 -13.92 10.04 -61.45
C ALA A 30 -13.13 8.84 -60.93
N SER A 31 -12.43 9.03 -59.81
CA SER A 31 -11.71 7.96 -59.13
C SER A 31 -12.77 6.93 -58.70
N ASP A 32 -13.02 5.95 -59.57
CA ASP A 32 -14.04 4.92 -59.37
C ASP A 32 -13.49 3.88 -58.39
N VAL A 33 -13.32 4.31 -57.15
CA VAL A 33 -12.95 3.43 -56.06
C VAL A 33 -14.16 2.57 -55.76
N ASN A 34 -13.98 1.25 -55.84
CA ASN A 34 -15.04 0.30 -55.54
C ASN A 34 -15.39 0.34 -54.04
N VAL A 35 -16.34 1.21 -53.69
CA VAL A 35 -16.82 1.45 -52.32
C VAL A 35 -17.35 0.15 -51.71
N ARG A 36 -17.98 -0.71 -52.52
CA ARG A 36 -18.51 -2.00 -52.07
C ARG A 36 -17.40 -2.91 -51.55
N SER A 37 -16.26 -2.97 -52.24
CA SER A 37 -15.10 -3.75 -51.80
C SER A 37 -14.52 -3.25 -50.47
N ILE A 38 -14.46 -1.93 -50.29
CA ILE A 38 -13.96 -1.31 -49.06
C ILE A 38 -14.88 -1.62 -47.89
N ILE A 39 -16.19 -1.51 -48.07
CA ILE A 39 -17.17 -1.79 -47.01
C ILE A 39 -17.12 -3.27 -46.61
N ILE A 40 -17.08 -4.19 -47.58
CA ILE A 40 -16.96 -5.63 -47.29
C ILE A 40 -15.67 -5.94 -46.55
N PHE A 41 -14.55 -5.32 -46.95
CA PHE A 41 -13.27 -5.47 -46.26
C PHE A 41 -13.33 -4.95 -44.81
N ALA A 42 -13.91 -3.77 -44.60
CA ALA A 42 -14.04 -3.19 -43.26
C ALA A 42 -14.91 -4.06 -42.33
N VAL A 43 -16.03 -4.58 -42.85
CA VAL A 43 -16.90 -5.51 -42.10
C VAL A 43 -16.18 -6.82 -41.82
N GLY A 44 -15.46 -7.37 -42.79
CA GLY A 44 -14.66 -8.59 -42.61
C GLY A 44 -13.58 -8.40 -41.54
N LEU A 45 -12.87 -7.27 -41.55
CA LEU A 45 -11.87 -6.92 -40.55
C LEU A 45 -12.48 -6.77 -39.16
N PHE A 46 -13.66 -6.15 -39.07
CA PHE A 46 -14.38 -6.01 -37.79
C PHE A 46 -14.78 -7.38 -37.23
N ILE A 47 -15.38 -8.26 -38.05
CA ILE A 47 -15.75 -9.62 -37.64
C ILE A 47 -14.53 -10.40 -37.18
N PHE A 48 -13.42 -10.31 -37.92
CA PHE A 48 -12.16 -10.95 -37.53
C PHE A 48 -11.65 -10.43 -36.18
N GLY A 49 -11.70 -9.12 -35.94
CA GLY A 49 -11.37 -8.52 -34.66
C GLY A 49 -12.23 -9.05 -33.50
N VAL A 50 -13.54 -9.19 -33.72
CA VAL A 50 -14.47 -9.79 -32.74
C VAL A 50 -14.09 -11.25 -32.45
N ILE A 51 -13.77 -12.04 -33.47
CA ILE A 51 -13.33 -13.43 -33.32
C ILE A 51 -12.08 -13.52 -32.44
N VAL A 52 -11.06 -12.69 -32.71
CA VAL A 52 -9.82 -12.65 -31.91
C VAL A 52 -10.11 -12.31 -30.44
N HIS A 53 -10.99 -11.34 -30.18
CA HIS A 53 -11.39 -11.01 -28.81
C HIS A 53 -12.08 -12.19 -28.10
N ILE A 54 -12.96 -12.90 -28.79
CA ILE A 54 -13.62 -14.10 -28.25
C ILE A 54 -12.59 -15.19 -27.94
N LEU A 55 -11.63 -15.44 -28.84
CA LEU A 55 -10.55 -16.40 -28.59
C LEU A 55 -9.71 -16.02 -27.37
N MET A 56 -9.35 -14.73 -27.22
CA MET A 56 -8.59 -14.26 -26.06
C MET A 56 -9.38 -14.43 -24.76
N LEU A 57 -10.67 -14.08 -24.74
CA LEU A 57 -11.55 -14.30 -23.58
C LEU A 57 -11.62 -15.79 -23.21
N LEU A 58 -11.78 -16.67 -24.19
CA LEU A 58 -11.81 -18.12 -23.97
C LEU A 58 -10.47 -18.62 -23.42
N MET A 59 -9.36 -18.17 -23.99
CA MET A 59 -8.02 -18.54 -23.54
C MET A 59 -7.77 -18.09 -22.09
N PHE A 60 -8.11 -16.85 -21.74
CA PHE A 60 -7.96 -16.37 -20.36
C PHE A 60 -8.79 -17.18 -19.37
N ASN A 61 -10.07 -17.40 -19.68
CA ASN A 61 -10.95 -18.21 -18.83
C ASN A 61 -10.44 -19.66 -18.69
N TYR A 62 -9.83 -20.22 -19.73
CA TYR A 62 -9.23 -21.55 -19.67
C TYR A 62 -7.98 -21.57 -18.78
N MET A 63 -7.10 -20.58 -18.94
CA MET A 63 -5.88 -20.46 -18.14
C MET A 63 -6.18 -20.19 -16.66
N GLU A 64 -7.20 -19.39 -16.36
CA GLU A 64 -7.66 -19.12 -15.00
C GLU A 64 -8.14 -20.39 -14.32
N LYS A 65 -9.07 -21.13 -14.94
CA LYS A 65 -9.53 -22.43 -14.43
C LYS A 65 -8.38 -23.41 -14.22
N ARG A 66 -7.40 -23.40 -15.13
CA ARG A 66 -6.20 -24.24 -14.99
C ARG A 66 -5.31 -23.79 -13.82
N ALA A 67 -5.11 -22.49 -13.64
CA ALA A 67 -4.34 -21.93 -12.53
C ALA A 67 -5.00 -22.23 -11.18
N GLU A 68 -6.31 -22.04 -11.06
CA GLU A 68 -7.08 -22.41 -9.86
C GLU A 68 -6.93 -23.89 -9.53
N SER A 69 -7.07 -24.76 -10.53
CA SER A 69 -6.92 -26.21 -10.32
C SER A 69 -5.50 -26.59 -9.87
N ASN A 70 -4.47 -25.94 -10.41
CA ASN A 70 -3.08 -26.14 -10.01
C ASN A 70 -2.80 -25.58 -8.60
N GLU A 71 -3.34 -24.43 -8.24
CA GLU A 71 -3.20 -23.85 -6.89
C GLU A 71 -3.94 -24.70 -5.84
N ALA A 72 -5.09 -25.28 -6.19
CA ALA A 72 -5.78 -26.23 -5.33
C ALA A 72 -4.99 -27.53 -5.13
N ALA A 73 -4.25 -27.97 -6.15
CA ALA A 73 -3.45 -29.19 -6.11
C ALA A 73 -2.06 -29.03 -5.45
N HIS A 74 -1.55 -27.80 -5.34
CA HIS A 74 -0.22 -27.52 -4.79
C HIS A 74 -0.29 -26.57 -3.58
N PRO A 75 0.25 -26.96 -2.41
CA PRO A 75 0.38 -26.05 -1.27
C PRO A 75 1.15 -24.78 -1.70
N ARG A 76 0.68 -23.61 -1.24
CA ARG A 76 1.29 -22.30 -1.54
C ARG A 76 2.81 -22.37 -1.34
N GLY A 77 3.57 -22.07 -2.39
CA GLY A 77 5.03 -22.14 -2.36
C GLY A 77 5.62 -21.16 -1.34
N PRO A 78 6.85 -21.38 -0.87
CA PRO A 78 7.49 -20.56 0.18
C PRO A 78 7.73 -19.09 -0.23
N MET A 79 7.52 -18.74 -1.50
CA MET A 79 7.58 -17.36 -2.01
C MET A 79 6.20 -16.70 -2.18
N ALA A 80 5.09 -17.45 -2.02
CA ALA A 80 3.74 -16.89 -1.94
C ALA A 80 3.48 -16.35 -0.52
N ILE A 81 4.40 -15.50 -0.05
CA ILE A 81 4.35 -14.84 1.25
C ILE A 81 3.11 -13.94 1.23
N THR A 82 2.19 -14.22 2.12
CA THR A 82 0.97 -13.42 2.27
C THR A 82 1.36 -11.99 2.67
N GLN A 83 0.57 -10.98 2.31
CA GLN A 83 0.86 -9.59 2.72
C GLN A 83 1.03 -9.46 4.25
N LYS A 84 0.39 -10.34 5.02
CA LYS A 84 0.52 -10.44 6.47
C LYS A 84 1.91 -10.91 6.92
N GLU A 85 2.55 -11.81 6.18
CA GLU A 85 3.89 -12.34 6.44
C GLU A 85 5.01 -11.42 5.93
N MET A 86 4.73 -10.55 4.95
CA MET A 86 5.67 -9.52 4.50
C MET A 86 5.90 -8.42 5.54
N LEU A 87 4.98 -8.26 6.47
CA LEU A 87 5.09 -7.19 7.44
C LEU A 87 5.90 -7.65 8.66
N PRO A 88 6.84 -6.83 9.15
CA PRO A 88 7.53 -7.11 10.40
C PRO A 88 6.53 -7.39 11.53
N PRO A 89 6.85 -8.32 12.45
CA PRO A 89 6.03 -8.57 13.63
C PRO A 89 5.83 -7.27 14.41
N GLU A 90 4.67 -7.12 15.04
CA GLU A 90 4.38 -5.96 15.88
C GLU A 90 5.34 -5.94 17.08
N PRO A 91 5.84 -4.77 17.53
CA PRO A 91 5.37 -3.40 17.29
C PRO A 91 6.10 -2.66 16.15
N ARG A 92 5.36 -2.05 15.23
CA ARG A 92 5.92 -1.31 14.08
C ARG A 92 6.14 0.15 14.41
N LEU A 93 7.26 0.69 13.92
CA LEU A 93 7.72 2.05 14.25
C LEU A 93 7.05 3.19 13.47
N GLN A 94 6.18 2.92 12.50
CA GLN A 94 5.34 3.90 11.80
C GLN A 94 4.28 3.11 11.00
N LEU A 95 3.00 3.32 11.30
CA LEU A 95 1.88 2.42 10.95
C LEU A 95 1.13 2.77 9.64
N ALA A 96 1.77 3.30 8.59
CA ALA A 96 1.04 3.58 7.34
C ALA A 96 0.79 2.31 6.50
N PRO A 97 -0.26 2.23 5.65
CA PRO A 97 -1.67 2.62 5.77
C PRO A 97 -2.54 1.43 6.24
N GLY A 98 -3.56 1.70 7.09
CA GLY A 98 -4.30 0.67 7.83
C GLY A 98 -4.24 0.83 9.36
N PHE A 99 -3.81 2.01 9.83
CA PHE A 99 -3.58 2.36 11.24
C PHE A 99 -4.67 1.83 12.15
N GLY A 100 -4.27 0.98 13.10
CA GLY A 100 -5.07 0.65 14.25
C GLY A 100 -4.25 0.31 15.47
N VAL A 101 -4.61 0.88 16.62
CA VAL A 101 -3.99 0.57 17.91
C VAL A 101 -4.60 -0.73 18.45
N GLY A 102 -3.76 -1.71 18.75
CA GLY A 102 -4.18 -2.93 19.45
C GLY A 102 -4.27 -2.69 20.95
N LEU A 103 -5.44 -2.88 21.56
CA LEU A 103 -5.66 -2.67 22.99
C LEU A 103 -5.19 -3.86 23.87
N GLY A 104 -4.10 -4.51 23.50
CA GLY A 104 -3.59 -5.74 24.15
C GLY A 104 -4.12 -7.03 23.52
N GLU A 105 -3.69 -8.18 24.06
CA GLU A 105 -4.07 -9.52 23.57
C GLU A 105 -5.59 -9.70 23.53
N GLY A 106 -6.13 -9.98 22.35
CA GLY A 106 -7.54 -10.36 22.15
C GLY A 106 -8.54 -9.21 21.95
N LYS A 107 -8.12 -7.94 21.93
CA LYS A 107 -9.04 -6.80 21.69
C LYS A 107 -9.03 -6.33 20.24
N GLU A 108 -10.21 -5.92 19.77
CA GLU A 108 -10.43 -5.39 18.42
C GLU A 108 -9.58 -4.13 18.20
N ARG A 109 -8.99 -4.02 17.00
CA ARG A 109 -8.17 -2.87 16.63
C ARG A 109 -9.06 -1.67 16.39
N ILE A 110 -8.73 -0.53 16.99
CA ILE A 110 -9.41 0.72 16.64
C ILE A 110 -8.95 1.09 15.24
N ASN A 111 -9.86 1.32 14.29
CA ASN A 111 -9.48 1.82 12.97
C ASN A 111 -9.27 3.35 13.04
N LEU A 112 -8.04 3.82 12.78
CA LEU A 112 -7.68 5.25 12.77
C LEU A 112 -7.42 5.79 11.36
N GLN A 113 -7.76 5.06 10.31
CA GLN A 113 -7.43 5.41 8.92
C GLN A 113 -7.96 6.78 8.47
N LEU A 114 -9.11 7.22 9.00
CA LEU A 114 -9.72 8.51 8.70
C LEU A 114 -9.53 9.55 9.83
N LYS A 115 -8.76 9.23 10.87
CA LYS A 115 -8.52 10.14 12.00
C LYS A 115 -7.27 11.00 11.77
N GLU A 116 -7.16 12.06 12.56
CA GLU A 116 -5.99 12.94 12.56
C GLU A 116 -4.68 12.15 12.78
N PRO A 117 -3.54 12.60 12.23
CA PRO A 117 -2.24 11.91 12.39
C PRO A 117 -1.81 11.67 13.85
N ASN A 118 -2.31 12.47 14.79
CA ASN A 118 -2.01 12.37 16.22
C ASN A 118 -3.02 11.50 17.01
N ALA A 119 -4.00 10.89 16.33
CA ALA A 119 -5.08 10.17 16.99
C ALA A 119 -4.61 8.90 17.71
N GLU A 120 -3.59 8.22 17.19
CA GLU A 120 -2.95 7.07 17.86
C GLU A 120 -2.37 7.47 19.21
N TYR A 121 -1.59 8.54 19.24
CA TYR A 121 -1.01 9.06 20.48
C TYR A 121 -2.09 9.41 21.51
N LYS A 122 -3.18 10.05 21.07
CA LYS A 122 -4.31 10.40 21.94
C LYS A 122 -5.00 9.16 22.52
N GLU A 123 -5.13 8.09 21.75
CA GLU A 123 -5.74 6.84 22.21
C GLU A 123 -4.84 6.06 23.15
N LEU A 124 -3.54 5.94 22.85
CA LEU A 124 -2.55 5.36 23.75
C LEU A 124 -2.49 6.10 25.08
N ARG A 125 -2.52 7.44 25.04
CA ARG A 125 -2.54 8.29 26.23
C ARG A 125 -3.74 7.98 27.12
N LYS A 126 -4.93 7.82 26.53
CA LYS A 126 -6.14 7.44 27.28
C LYS A 126 -6.03 6.08 27.93
N ILE A 127 -5.47 5.09 27.22
CA ILE A 127 -5.26 3.74 27.77
C ILE A 127 -4.31 3.81 28.98
N TRP A 128 -3.20 4.55 28.87
CA TRP A 128 -2.27 4.73 29.97
C TRP A 128 -2.88 5.53 31.13
N ASP A 129 -3.66 6.56 30.86
CA ASP A 129 -4.35 7.33 31.91
C ASP A 129 -5.38 6.45 32.64
N ASP A 130 -6.09 5.59 31.92
CA ASP A 130 -7.05 4.62 32.45
C ASP A 130 -6.38 3.55 33.31
N GLU A 131 -5.23 3.04 32.85
CA GLU A 131 -4.40 2.10 33.61
C GLU A 131 -3.81 2.78 34.87
N LEU A 132 -3.38 4.04 34.76
CA LEU A 132 -2.86 4.79 35.91
C LEU A 132 -3.93 5.06 36.98
N GLN A 133 -5.19 5.23 36.56
CA GLN A 133 -6.35 5.41 37.44
C GLN A 133 -6.85 4.10 38.08
N GLY A 134 -6.22 2.97 37.76
CA GLY A 134 -6.54 1.69 38.38
C GLY A 134 -7.76 0.98 37.81
N LYS A 135 -8.13 1.26 36.55
CA LYS A 135 -9.21 0.51 35.90
C LYS A 135 -8.77 -0.93 35.65
N PRO A 136 -9.61 -1.93 35.98
CA PRO A 136 -9.29 -3.34 35.72
C PRO A 136 -9.18 -3.60 34.22
N ASP A 137 -8.10 -4.27 33.78
CA ASP A 137 -7.95 -4.67 32.39
C ASP A 137 -8.99 -5.76 32.05
N PRO A 138 -9.92 -5.51 31.11
CA PRO A 138 -11.01 -6.45 30.82
C PRO A 138 -10.56 -7.78 30.23
N GLY A 139 -9.31 -7.91 29.77
CA GLY A 139 -8.76 -9.17 29.25
C GLY A 139 -8.07 -10.02 30.31
N THR A 140 -7.18 -9.43 31.10
CA THR A 140 -6.33 -10.17 32.04
C THR A 140 -6.85 -10.19 33.47
N GLY A 141 -7.89 -9.40 33.79
CA GLY A 141 -8.42 -9.26 35.16
C GLY A 141 -7.43 -8.61 36.14
N LYS A 142 -6.27 -8.18 35.66
CA LYS A 142 -5.27 -7.46 36.45
C LYS A 142 -5.81 -6.05 36.70
N THR A 143 -5.87 -5.67 37.97
CA THR A 143 -6.24 -4.32 38.38
C THR A 143 -4.95 -3.57 38.67
N SER A 144 -4.67 -2.53 37.90
CA SER A 144 -3.62 -1.57 38.25
C SER A 144 -4.06 -0.78 39.49
N MET A 145 -3.09 -0.30 40.26
CA MET A 145 -3.35 0.49 41.46
C MET A 145 -2.67 1.85 41.30
N PRO A 146 -3.33 2.97 41.64
CA PRO A 146 -2.69 4.27 41.64
C PRO A 146 -1.42 4.25 42.48
N ILE A 147 -0.37 4.92 42.00
CA ILE A 147 0.95 4.89 42.65
C ILE A 147 0.86 5.32 44.11
N ASP A 148 0.03 6.31 44.44
CA ASP A 148 -0.17 6.79 45.81
C ASP A 148 -0.78 5.72 46.73
N GLU A 149 -1.71 4.92 46.21
CA GLU A 149 -2.29 3.80 46.94
C GLU A 149 -1.30 2.65 47.08
N ALA A 150 -0.51 2.39 46.03
CA ALA A 150 0.53 1.37 46.05
C ALA A 150 1.60 1.69 47.10
N MET A 151 2.05 2.95 47.16
CA MET A 151 2.98 3.42 48.20
C MET A 151 2.40 3.23 49.60
N LYS A 152 1.13 3.61 49.82
CA LYS A 152 0.46 3.41 51.12
C LYS A 152 0.38 1.94 51.49
N LYS A 153 -0.01 1.05 50.56
CA LYS A 153 -0.06 -0.39 50.82
C LYS A 153 1.30 -0.98 51.11
N ILE A 154 2.34 -0.58 50.36
CA ILE A 154 3.71 -1.06 50.61
C ILE A 154 4.21 -0.66 52.00
N VAL A 155 3.90 0.56 52.44
CA VAL A 155 4.23 1.05 53.79
C VAL A 155 3.42 0.31 54.85
N GLN A 156 2.13 0.09 54.61
CA GLN A 156 1.23 -0.63 55.52
C GLN A 156 1.59 -2.11 55.66
N ASP A 157 1.89 -2.77 54.55
CA ASP A 157 2.24 -4.19 54.48
C ASP A 157 3.69 -4.46 54.95
N GLY A 158 4.48 -3.39 55.17
CA GLY A 158 5.84 -3.49 55.71
C GLY A 158 6.81 -4.28 54.83
N GLN A 159 6.52 -4.42 53.53
CA GLN A 159 7.23 -5.33 52.62
C GLN A 159 8.62 -4.81 52.19
N LEU A 160 8.93 -3.55 52.47
CA LEU A 160 10.26 -2.99 52.21
C LEU A 160 11.22 -3.40 53.33
N ARG A 161 11.85 -4.57 53.14
CA ARG A 161 13.03 -4.92 53.94
C ARG A 161 14.15 -3.95 53.59
N ALA A 162 14.52 -3.08 54.53
CA ALA A 162 15.78 -2.36 54.45
C ALA A 162 16.89 -3.39 54.23
N ARG A 163 17.71 -3.19 53.20
CA ARG A 163 18.85 -4.06 52.93
C ARG A 163 19.78 -3.94 54.14
N THR A 164 19.74 -4.91 55.05
CA THR A 164 20.69 -4.97 56.15
C THR A 164 22.06 -5.16 55.52
N SER A 165 22.87 -4.11 55.58
CA SER A 165 24.28 -4.16 55.23
C SER A 165 25.02 -5.03 56.26
N ALA A 166 24.79 -6.34 56.19
CA ALA A 166 25.53 -7.36 56.93
C ALA A 166 26.10 -8.45 55.99
N GLN A 167 26.00 -8.25 54.66
CA GLN A 167 26.69 -9.04 53.63
C GLN A 167 27.33 -8.13 52.55
N GLY A 168 27.60 -6.87 52.89
CA GLY A 168 28.23 -5.88 52.00
C GLY A 168 29.74 -5.72 52.19
N GLN A 169 30.39 -6.62 52.94
CA GLN A 169 31.83 -6.66 53.13
C GLN A 169 32.37 -8.06 52.82
N GLN A 170 32.10 -8.56 51.62
CA GLN A 170 33.10 -9.40 50.96
C GLN A 170 33.79 -8.52 49.93
N GLN A 171 34.91 -8.00 50.40
CA GLN A 171 36.02 -7.44 49.65
C GLN A 171 36.04 -7.96 48.22
N ILE A 172 35.76 -7.06 47.28
CA ILE A 172 36.04 -7.27 45.86
C ILE A 172 37.56 -7.30 45.76
N ASP A 173 38.16 -8.46 45.97
CA ASP A 173 39.55 -8.70 45.61
C ASP A 173 39.65 -8.55 44.10
N ILE A 174 40.37 -7.51 43.70
CA ILE A 174 40.75 -7.24 42.32
C ILE A 174 41.79 -8.30 41.93
N HIS A 175 41.35 -9.53 41.67
CA HIS A 175 42.11 -10.61 41.02
C HIS A 175 41.11 -11.56 40.35
N GLY A 176 40.98 -11.48 39.02
CA GLY A 176 40.14 -12.41 38.24
C GLY A 176 39.23 -11.76 37.20
N GLY A 177 39.69 -10.70 36.53
CA GLY A 177 39.05 -10.24 35.30
C GLY A 177 39.51 -11.08 34.12
N MET A 178 38.60 -11.89 33.56
CA MET A 178 38.50 -12.41 32.18
C MET A 178 38.04 -13.88 32.14
N ASP A 179 36.80 -14.14 32.57
CA ASP A 179 36.05 -15.27 32.01
C ASP A 179 35.24 -14.74 30.80
N MET A 180 35.86 -14.76 29.62
CA MET A 180 35.15 -14.53 28.36
C MET A 180 34.42 -15.83 27.95
N PRO A 181 33.13 -15.76 27.58
CA PRO A 181 32.44 -16.91 27.01
C PRO A 181 33.08 -17.30 25.67
N SER A 182 33.49 -18.56 25.50
CA SER A 182 34.05 -19.05 24.23
C SER A 182 32.93 -19.40 23.25
N PHE A 183 33.07 -18.96 22.00
CA PHE A 183 32.04 -19.03 20.95
C PHE A 183 31.77 -20.43 20.37
N MET A 184 32.31 -21.51 20.96
CA MET A 184 32.22 -22.87 20.40
C MET A 184 31.57 -23.92 21.30
N SER A 185 30.95 -23.54 22.43
CA SER A 185 30.32 -24.51 23.33
C SER A 185 28.81 -24.32 23.41
N SER A 186 28.06 -25.37 23.08
CA SER A 186 26.58 -25.45 23.16
C SER A 186 26.06 -25.51 24.60
N GLY A 187 26.59 -24.65 25.47
CA GLY A 187 25.87 -24.18 26.64
C GLY A 187 25.92 -25.03 27.90
N ARG A 188 26.95 -25.86 28.14
CA ARG A 188 27.18 -26.46 29.47
C ARG A 188 28.68 -26.58 29.74
N MET A 189 29.14 -25.97 30.83
CA MET A 189 30.51 -25.94 31.41
C MET A 189 31.35 -24.71 31.05
N GLY A 190 31.64 -23.90 32.07
CA GLY A 190 32.80 -23.00 32.08
C GLY A 190 34.07 -23.82 32.33
N VAL A 191 35.09 -23.62 31.50
CA VAL A 191 36.37 -24.33 31.61
C VAL A 191 37.25 -23.57 32.61
N LYS A 192 37.58 -24.20 33.73
CA LYS A 192 38.68 -23.73 34.57
C LYS A 192 39.99 -24.08 33.90
N ARG A 193 40.86 -23.09 33.75
CA ARG A 193 42.22 -23.28 33.28
C ARG A 193 43.10 -23.47 34.51
N ASP A 194 43.67 -24.65 34.68
CA ASP A 194 44.76 -24.83 35.63
C ASP A 194 45.99 -24.06 35.12
N GLN A 195 46.69 -23.47 36.08
CA GLN A 195 47.58 -22.30 35.98
C GLN A 195 48.74 -22.46 34.98
#